data_AF-A0A1Z4GRW7-F1
#
_entry.id   AF-A0A1Z4GRW7-F1
#
_cell.length_a   1.000
_cell.length_b   1.000
_cell.length_c   1.000
_cell.angle_alpha   90.00
_cell.angle_beta   90.00
_cell.angle_gamma   90.00
#
_symmetry.space_group_name_H-M   'P 1'
#
loop_
_entity.id
_entity.type
_entity.pdbx_description
1 polymer ?
#
loop_
_entity_poly.entity_id
_entity_poly.type
_entity_poly.pdbx_seq_one_letter_code
_entity_poly.pdbx_strand_id
1 'polypeptide(L)'
;MSAVLEYIENCQNAAIRAGFPAECGREMLEGYLQDLAQGWSQQQFETWFMDMEAKYGSRSKSGISLSCLYRNIMQRVNTDDFVLTTELNSLPR
;
A
#
# COMPACT_ATOMS: atom_id res chain seq x y z
N MET A 1 0.85 17.11 11.36
CA MET A 1 0.67 15.68 11.02
C MET A 1 1.95 15.24 10.34
N SER A 2 2.53 14.08 10.68
CA SER A 2 3.70 13.57 9.98
C SER A 2 3.27 12.95 8.64
N ALA A 3 4.09 13.09 7.59
CA ALA A 3 3.80 12.56 6.25
C ALA A 3 3.37 11.07 6.30
N VAL A 4 3.99 10.28 7.18
CA VAL A 4 3.67 8.86 7.41
C VAL A 4 2.22 8.62 7.83
N LEU A 5 1.66 9.46 8.70
CA LEU A 5 0.26 9.32 9.15
C LEU A 5 -0.72 9.63 8.01
N GLU A 6 -0.37 10.59 7.16
CA GLU A 6 -1.17 10.97 5.99
C GLU A 6 -1.20 9.85 4.93
N TYR A 7 -0.09 9.13 4.73
CA TYR A 7 -0.06 7.94 3.87
C TYR A 7 -0.94 6.81 4.38
N ILE A 8 -0.89 6.54 5.68
CA ILE A 8 -1.71 5.50 6.31
C ILE A 8 -3.18 5.84 6.09
N GLU A 9 -3.59 7.06 6.39
CA GLU A 9 -4.97 7.52 6.22
C GLU A 9 -5.42 7.47 4.75
N ASN A 10 -4.56 7.88 3.82
CA ASN A 10 -4.85 7.81 2.38
C ASN A 10 -5.05 6.36 1.89
N CYS A 11 -4.25 5.42 2.36
CA CYS A 11 -4.37 4.00 1.98
C CYS A 11 -5.61 3.36 2.62
N GLN A 12 -5.92 3.69 3.88
CA GLN A 12 -7.16 3.29 4.53
C GLN A 12 -8.39 3.81 3.77
N ASN A 13 -8.38 5.09 3.38
CA ASN A 13 -9.44 5.69 2.59
C ASN A 13 -9.59 5.05 1.21
N ALA A 14 -8.48 4.69 0.56
CA ALA A 14 -8.51 3.98 -0.72
C ALA A 14 -9.16 2.59 -0.58
N ALA A 15 -8.83 1.84 0.48
CA ALA A 15 -9.45 0.55 0.76
C ALA A 15 -10.96 0.67 1.01
N ILE A 16 -11.38 1.64 1.83
CA ILE A 16 -12.81 1.92 2.09
C ILE A 16 -13.54 2.23 0.79
N ARG A 17 -13.00 3.12 -0.05
CA ARG A 17 -13.58 3.47 -1.36
C ARG A 17 -13.66 2.26 -2.30
N ALA A 18 -12.69 1.35 -2.22
CA ALA A 18 -12.67 0.12 -2.98
C ALA A 18 -13.64 -0.95 -2.42
N GLY A 19 -14.27 -0.71 -1.26
CA GLY A 19 -15.19 -1.64 -0.61
C GLY A 19 -14.52 -2.68 0.28
N PHE A 20 -13.25 -2.46 0.65
CA PHE A 20 -12.52 -3.26 1.63
C PHE A 20 -12.51 -2.55 3.01
N PRO A 21 -12.21 -3.29 4.10
CA PRO A 21 -11.96 -2.68 5.41
C PRO A 21 -10.75 -1.73 5.38
N ALA A 22 -10.74 -0.73 6.26
CA ALA A 22 -9.63 0.23 6.36
C ALA A 22 -8.29 -0.46 6.65
N GLU A 23 -8.33 -1.50 7.49
CA GLU A 23 -7.19 -2.31 7.89
C GLU A 23 -6.51 -2.96 6.68
N CYS A 24 -7.27 -3.34 5.65
CA CYS A 24 -6.74 -3.90 4.41
C CYS A 24 -5.80 -2.91 3.70
N GLY A 25 -6.19 -1.63 3.62
CA GLY A 25 -5.36 -0.59 3.02
C GLY A 25 -4.09 -0.31 3.82
N ARG A 26 -4.18 -0.33 5.15
CA ARG A 26 -3.02 -0.15 6.04
C ARG A 26 -2.04 -1.32 5.91
N GLU A 27 -2.53 -2.55 5.98
CA GLU A 27 -1.68 -3.76 5.89
C GLU A 27 -1.05 -3.91 4.50
N MET A 28 -1.73 -3.46 3.44
CA MET A 28 -1.13 -3.36 2.11
C MET A 28 0.02 -2.36 2.03
N LEU A 29 -0.16 -1.18 2.62
CA LEU A 29 0.92 -0.18 2.69
C LEU A 29 2.12 -0.76 3.47
N GLU A 30 1.86 -1.41 4.60
CA GLU A 30 2.90 -2.04 5.41
C GLU A 30 3.65 -3.14 4.63
N GLY A 31 2.93 -4.06 3.98
CA GLY A 31 3.54 -5.10 3.16
C GLY A 31 4.37 -4.53 2.00
N TYR A 32 3.88 -3.47 1.35
CA TYR A 32 4.63 -2.80 0.29
C TYR A 32 5.91 -2.11 0.79
N LEU A 33 5.86 -1.43 1.95
CA LEU A 33 7.05 -0.81 2.55
C LEU A 33 8.06 -1.87 3.02
N GLN A 34 7.59 -3.01 3.54
CA GLN A 34 8.46 -4.12 3.91
C GLN A 34 9.14 -4.74 2.69
N ASP A 35 8.40 -4.92 1.58
CA ASP A 35 8.95 -5.35 0.31
C ASP A 35 10.04 -4.39 -0.20
N LEU A 36 9.78 -3.08 -0.20
CA LEU A 36 10.78 -2.09 -0.59
C LEU A 36 12.03 -2.11 0.29
N ALA A 37 11.88 -2.31 1.60
CA ALA A 37 12.99 -2.30 2.55
C ALA A 37 13.84 -3.58 2.49
N GLN A 38 13.23 -4.73 2.20
CA GLN A 38 13.88 -6.04 2.26
C GLN A 38 14.16 -6.65 0.89
N GLY A 39 13.52 -6.15 -0.17
CA GLY A 39 13.56 -6.69 -1.52
C GLY A 39 13.00 -8.11 -1.55
N TRP A 40 11.68 -8.26 -1.40
CA TRP A 40 11.09 -9.60 -1.32
C TRP A 40 11.33 -10.39 -2.60
N SER A 41 11.59 -11.68 -2.43
CA SER A 41 11.48 -12.63 -3.54
C SER A 41 10.02 -12.76 -3.98
N GLN A 42 9.82 -13.19 -5.22
CA GLN A 42 8.48 -13.45 -5.75
C GLN A 42 7.67 -14.39 -4.85
N GLN A 43 8.29 -15.44 -4.30
CA GLN A 43 7.60 -16.39 -3.42
C GLN A 43 7.14 -15.76 -2.09
N GLN A 44 7.94 -14.85 -1.52
CA GLN A 44 7.57 -14.14 -0.30
C GLN A 44 6.37 -13.21 -0.55
N PHE A 45 6.40 -12.47 -1.65
CA PHE A 45 5.28 -11.64 -2.08
C PHE A 45 4.01 -12.47 -2.32
N GLU A 46 4.10 -13.57 -3.06
CA GLU A 46 2.97 -14.45 -3.34
C GLU A 46 2.37 -15.03 -2.05
N THR A 47 3.21 -15.47 -1.12
CA THR A 47 2.77 -15.99 0.18
C THR A 47 2.00 -14.93 0.96
N TRP A 48 2.59 -13.75 1.11
CA TRP A 48 1.95 -12.62 1.79
C TRP A 48 0.64 -12.21 1.11
N PHE A 49 0.61 -12.18 -0.22
CA PHE A 49 -0.58 -11.77 -0.97
C PHE A 49 -1.71 -12.80 -0.84
N MET A 50 -1.38 -14.09 -0.84
CA MET A 50 -2.36 -15.15 -0.57
C MET A 50 -2.95 -15.04 0.84
N ASP A 51 -2.14 -14.70 1.84
CA ASP A 51 -2.63 -14.48 3.20
C ASP A 51 -3.59 -13.26 3.26
N MET A 52 -3.28 -12.20 2.52
CA MET A 52 -4.17 -11.03 2.39
C MET A 52 -5.49 -11.40 1.69
N GLU A 53 -5.46 -12.23 0.65
CA GLU A 53 -6.67 -12.74 0.00
C GLU A 53 -7.48 -13.65 0.91
N ALA A 54 -6.83 -14.50 1.72
CA ALA A 54 -7.50 -15.34 2.70
C ALA A 54 -8.19 -14.51 3.79
N LYS A 55 -7.59 -13.39 4.20
CA LYS A 55 -8.08 -12.52 5.26
C LYS A 55 -9.20 -11.57 4.81
N TYR A 56 -9.05 -10.95 3.65
CA TYR A 56 -9.96 -9.88 3.18
C TYR A 56 -10.81 -10.26 1.97
N GLY A 57 -10.53 -11.41 1.36
CA GLY A 57 -11.12 -11.84 0.10
C GLY A 57 -10.37 -11.28 -1.11
N SER A 58 -10.38 -12.04 -2.21
CA SER A 58 -9.78 -11.62 -3.48
C SER A 58 -10.55 -10.48 -4.17
N ARG A 59 -11.80 -10.22 -3.77
CA ARG A 59 -12.65 -9.12 -4.27
C ARG A 59 -13.47 -8.49 -3.16
N SER A 60 -13.70 -7.18 -3.28
CA SER A 60 -14.62 -6.44 -2.42
C SER A 60 -16.08 -6.70 -2.79
N LYS A 61 -16.99 -6.21 -1.93
CA LYS A 61 -18.44 -6.22 -2.21
C LYS A 61 -18.82 -5.45 -3.48
N SER A 62 -18.00 -4.48 -3.88
CA SER A 62 -18.17 -3.68 -5.10
C SER A 62 -17.51 -4.32 -6.34
N GLY A 63 -16.95 -5.53 -6.20
CA GLY A 63 -16.32 -6.28 -7.30
C GLY A 63 -14.88 -5.89 -7.63
N ILE A 64 -14.27 -4.97 -6.87
CA ILE A 64 -12.88 -4.54 -7.06
C ILE A 64 -11.95 -5.63 -6.52
N SER A 65 -10.97 -6.06 -7.32
CA SER A 65 -10.02 -7.07 -6.87
C SER A 65 -8.99 -6.51 -5.90
N LEU A 66 -8.52 -7.37 -5.01
CA LEU A 66 -7.47 -7.05 -4.04
C LEU A 66 -6.18 -6.61 -4.77
N SER A 67 -5.88 -7.23 -5.91
CA SER A 67 -4.75 -6.85 -6.78
C SER A 67 -4.88 -5.46 -7.41
N CYS A 68 -6.11 -4.97 -7.61
CA CYS A 68 -6.34 -3.59 -8.05
C CYS A 68 -6.13 -2.60 -6.90
N LEU A 69 -6.55 -2.94 -5.68
CA LEU A 69 -6.25 -2.14 -4.49
C LEU A 69 -4.73 -2.03 -4.27
N TYR A 70 -4.02 -3.15 -4.35
CA TYR A 70 -2.56 -3.19 -4.19
C TYR A 70 -1.85 -2.27 -5.18
N ARG A 71 -2.19 -2.38 -6.47
CA ARG A 71 -1.65 -1.50 -7.51
C ARG A 71 -1.95 -0.03 -7.26
N ASN A 72 -3.14 0.30 -6.75
CA ASN A 72 -3.47 1.69 -6.41
C ASN A 72 -2.60 2.23 -5.28
N ILE A 73 -2.35 1.43 -4.24
CA ILE A 73 -1.49 1.79 -3.12
C ILE A 73 -0.05 1.96 -3.60
N MET A 74 0.48 1.02 -4.38
CA MET A 74 1.82 1.16 -4.98
C MET A 74 1.94 2.43 -5.81
N GLN A 75 0.95 2.74 -6.66
CA GLN A 75 0.98 3.95 -7.49
C GLN A 75 1.03 5.21 -6.62
N ARG A 76 0.24 5.29 -5.56
CA ARG A 76 0.25 6.44 -4.64
C ARG A 76 1.62 6.60 -3.98
N VAL A 77 2.15 5.52 -3.41
CA VAL A 77 3.46 5.56 -2.75
C VAL A 77 4.55 5.95 -3.74
N ASN A 78 4.63 5.36 -4.93
CA ASN A 78 5.65 5.71 -5.92
C ASN A 78 5.50 7.13 -6.50
N THR A 79 4.28 7.63 -6.64
CA THR A 79 4.03 9.00 -7.12
C THR A 79 4.52 10.01 -6.10
N ASP A 80 4.33 9.71 -4.81
CA ASP A 80 4.76 10.59 -3.74
C ASP A 80 6.23 10.34 -3.30
N ASP A 81 6.83 9.17 -3.58
CA ASP A 81 8.26 8.92 -3.37
C ASP A 81 9.13 9.75 -4.33
N PHE A 82 8.58 10.12 -5.51
CA PHE A 82 9.16 11.17 -6.36
C PHE A 82 9.16 12.53 -5.66
N VAL A 83 8.15 12.83 -4.84
CA VAL A 83 8.07 14.08 -4.06
C VAL A 83 9.01 14.03 -2.86
N LEU A 84 9.05 12.93 -2.11
CA LEU A 84 9.93 12.75 -0.94
C LEU A 84 11.42 12.72 -1.30
N THR A 85 11.81 12.06 -2.39
CA THR A 85 13.20 12.09 -2.88
C THR A 85 13.62 13.47 -3.39
N THR A 86 12.69 14.26 -3.92
CA THR A 86 12.95 15.65 -4.35
C THR A 86 13.08 16.58 -3.13
N GLU A 87 12.23 16.43 -2.11
CA GLU A 87 12.28 17.26 -0.91
C GLU A 87 13.50 16.94 -0.03
N LEU A 88 13.86 15.68 0.16
CA LEU A 88 15.05 15.27 0.94
C LEU A 88 16.37 15.73 0.30
N ASN A 89 16.46 15.79 -1.03
CA ASN A 89 17.65 16.30 -1.73
C ASN A 89 17.70 17.84 -1.83
N SER A 90 16.60 18.52 -1.50
CA SER A 90 16.52 19.99 -1.52
C SER A 90 16.88 20.66 -0.18
N LEU A 91 17.09 19.86 0.87
CA LEU A 91 17.56 20.34 2.16
C LEU A 91 19.09 20.57 2.12
N PRO A 92 19.58 21.75 2.57
CA PRO A 92 21.01 21.98 2.67
C PRO A 92 21.62 21.00 3.68
N ARG A 93 22.74 20.39 3.28
CA ARG A 93 23.55 19.48 4.11
C ARG A 93 24.10 20.14 5.36
#